data_AF-A0A358SV74-F1
#
_entry.id   AF-A0A358SV74-F1
#
_cell.length_a   1.000
_cell.length_b   1.000
_cell.length_c   1.000
_cell.angle_alpha   90.00
_cell.angle_beta   90.00
_cell.angle_gamma   90.00
#
_symmetry.space_group_name_H-M   'P 1'
#
loop_
_entity.id
_entity.type
_entity.pdbx_description
1 polymer ?
#
loop_
_entity_poly.entity_id
_entity_poly.type
_entity_poly.pdbx_seq_one_letter_code
_entity_poly.pdbx_strand_id
1 'polypeptide(L)'
;MQQDVARRLTAAGLEAEVRTVLSPPWSSDWITGEGRRKLAAAGIAPPQPAPRRGAGPVPLTLAPVRRDLACPRCGAEGALQTAAFSATACKALYRCAACGEPFEYIKEI
;
A
#
# COMPACT_ATOMS: atom_id res chain seq x y z
N MET A 1 -3.39 15.45 -9.11
CA MET A 1 -1.98 15.15 -8.80
C MET A 1 -1.02 15.92 -9.71
N GLN A 2 -1.01 15.71 -11.03
CA GLN A 2 -0.13 16.43 -11.98
C GLN A 2 -0.20 17.96 -11.84
N GLN A 3 -1.42 18.52 -11.79
CA GLN A 3 -1.63 19.95 -11.58
C GLN A 3 -1.07 20.47 -10.25
N ASP A 4 -1.12 19.66 -9.18
CA ASP A 4 -0.58 20.07 -7.88
C ASP A 4 0.96 20.15 -7.91
N VAL A 5 1.60 19.17 -8.57
CA VAL A 5 3.05 19.16 -8.81
C VAL A 5 3.46 20.38 -9.65
N ALA A 6 2.80 20.60 -10.79
CA ALA A 6 3.10 21.74 -11.66
C ALA A 6 2.93 23.07 -10.92
N ARG A 7 1.81 23.25 -10.22
CA ARG A 7 1.52 24.45 -9.41
C ARG A 7 2.59 24.70 -8.36
N ARG A 8 3.05 23.67 -7.64
CA ARG A 8 4.10 23.81 -6.62
C ARG A 8 5.45 24.17 -7.23
N LEU A 9 5.81 23.58 -8.37
CA LEU A 9 7.06 23.89 -9.07
C LEU A 9 7.06 25.33 -9.60
N THR A 10 5.96 25.76 -10.23
CA THR A 10 5.80 27.15 -10.67
C THR A 10 5.84 28.14 -9.50
N ALA A 11 5.18 27.82 -8.38
CA ALA A 11 5.24 28.65 -7.17
C ALA A 11 6.66 28.74 -6.56
N ALA A 12 7.53 27.77 -6.84
CA ALA A 12 8.94 27.80 -6.48
C ALA A 12 9.83 28.50 -7.54
N GLY A 13 9.24 29.09 -8.58
CA GLY A 13 9.98 29.78 -9.65
C GLY A 13 10.61 28.84 -10.70
N LEU A 14 10.20 27.57 -10.73
CA LEU A 14 10.72 26.57 -11.67
C LEU A 14 9.78 26.41 -12.86
N GLU A 15 10.33 26.51 -14.08
CA GLU A 15 9.66 26.04 -15.29
C GLU A 15 9.80 24.52 -15.39
N ALA A 16 8.68 23.81 -15.41
CA ALA A 16 8.67 22.36 -15.37
C ALA A 16 7.59 21.75 -16.28
N GLU A 17 7.93 20.67 -16.95
CA GLU A 17 7.00 19.81 -17.67
C GLU A 17 6.75 18.54 -16.85
N VAL A 18 5.49 18.28 -16.48
CA VAL A 18 5.12 17.06 -15.73
C VAL A 18 4.58 16.01 -16.70
N ARG A 19 5.34 14.93 -16.93
CA ARG A 19 4.93 13.80 -17.76
C ARG A 19 4.46 12.62 -16.91
N THR A 20 3.23 12.18 -17.12
CA THR A 20 2.70 10.95 -16.48
C THR A 20 3.03 9.76 -17.37
N VAL A 21 3.74 8.76 -16.84
CA VAL A 21 4.11 7.53 -17.55
C VAL A 21 3.46 6.32 -16.87
N LEU A 22 3.19 5.28 -17.65
CA LEU A 22 2.63 4.02 -17.15
C LEU A 22 3.64 2.87 -17.09
N SER A 23 4.82 3.07 -17.68
CA SER A 23 5.90 2.07 -17.74
C SER A 23 7.22 2.67 -17.24
N PRO A 24 7.95 1.98 -16.34
CA PRO A 24 7.51 0.76 -15.64
C PRO A 24 6.29 1.04 -14.76
N PRO A 25 5.43 0.03 -14.50
CA PRO A 25 4.28 0.22 -13.63
C PRO A 25 4.76 0.60 -12.23
N TRP A 26 3.98 1.44 -11.56
CA TRP A 26 4.21 1.74 -10.15
C TRP A 26 4.13 0.44 -9.33
N SER A 27 5.05 0.31 -8.36
CA SER A 27 5.02 -0.76 -7.37
C SER A 27 5.08 -0.21 -5.97
N SER A 28 4.36 -0.87 -5.06
CA SER A 28 4.43 -0.65 -3.62
C SER A 28 5.84 -0.82 -3.03
N ASP A 29 6.71 -1.55 -3.73
CA ASP A 29 8.13 -1.68 -3.37
C ASP A 29 8.89 -0.36 -3.45
N TRP A 30 8.39 0.63 -4.19
CA TRP A 30 8.99 1.97 -4.26
C TRP A 30 8.71 2.80 -2.99
N ILE A 31 7.84 2.33 -2.09
CA ILE A 31 7.65 2.96 -0.78
C ILE A 31 8.91 2.68 0.06
N THR A 32 9.61 3.76 0.41
CA THR A 32 10.86 3.71 1.17
C THR A 32 10.66 3.09 2.55
N GLY A 33 11.75 2.61 3.17
CA GLY A 33 11.72 2.11 4.55
C GLY A 33 11.16 3.15 5.53
N GLU A 34 11.50 4.43 5.33
CA GLU A 34 10.94 5.54 6.09
C GLU A 34 9.42 5.69 5.90
N GLY A 35 8.93 5.58 4.65
CA GLY A 35 7.50 5.58 4.37
C GLY A 35 6.77 4.44 5.07
N ARG A 36 7.36 3.23 5.08
CA ARG A 36 6.81 2.05 5.76
C ARG A 36 6.74 2.25 7.28
N ARG A 37 7.78 2.83 7.88
CA ARG A 37 7.78 3.18 9.32
C ARG A 37 6.69 4.19 9.66
N LYS A 38 6.52 5.23 8.84
CA LYS A 38 5.47 6.25 9.02
C LYS A 38 4.06 5.67 8.90
N LEU A 39 3.83 4.74 7.98
CA LEU A 39 2.57 4.00 7.89
C LEU A 39 2.28 3.25 9.20
N ALA A 40 3.24 2.46 9.68
CA ALA A 40 3.09 1.69 10.92
C ALA A 40 2.84 2.60 12.13
N ALA A 41 3.59 3.70 12.25
CA ALA A 41 3.40 4.70 13.30
C ALA A 41 2.02 5.38 13.24
N ALA A 42 1.43 5.51 12.05
CA ALA A 42 0.07 5.99 11.85
C ALA A 42 -1.01 4.91 12.07
N GLY A 43 -0.64 3.71 12.54
CA GLY A 43 -1.57 2.60 12.75
C GLY A 43 -1.99 1.86 11.48
N ILE A 44 -1.28 2.07 10.37
CA ILE A 44 -1.54 1.42 9.08
C ILE A 44 -0.47 0.35 8.86
N ALA A 45 -0.86 -0.90 8.71
CA ALA A 45 0.05 -1.98 8.36
C ALA A 45 0.65 -1.70 6.96
N PRO A 46 2.00 -1.59 6.83
CA PRO A 46 2.66 -1.31 5.56
C PRO A 46 2.52 -2.49 4.59
N PRO A 47 2.63 -2.26 3.27
CA PRO A 47 2.50 -3.34 2.30
C PRO A 47 3.60 -4.39 2.48
N GLN A 48 3.28 -5.64 2.21
CA GLN A 48 4.31 -6.68 2.02
C GLN A 48 5.08 -6.46 0.71
N PRO A 49 6.17 -7.20 0.43
CA PRO A 49 6.86 -7.13 -0.85
C PRO A 49 5.89 -7.34 -2.02
N ALA A 50 6.06 -6.54 -3.08
CA ALA A 50 5.23 -6.64 -4.26
C ALA A 50 5.36 -8.02 -4.94
N PRO A 51 4.27 -8.59 -5.48
CA PRO A 51 4.33 -9.87 -6.19
C PRO A 51 5.23 -9.76 -7.43
N ARG A 52 6.26 -10.60 -7.52
CA ARG A 52 7.10 -10.69 -8.72
C ARG A 52 6.41 -11.56 -9.77
N ARG A 53 6.16 -11.01 -10.95
CA ARG A 53 5.60 -11.76 -12.08
C ARG A 53 6.74 -12.40 -12.87
N GLY A 54 6.68 -13.73 -13.01
CA GLY A 54 7.57 -14.46 -13.93
C GLY A 54 7.19 -14.23 -15.39
N ALA A 55 8.05 -14.68 -16.31
CA ALA A 55 7.71 -14.74 -17.72
C ALA A 55 6.62 -15.81 -17.96
N GLY A 56 5.67 -15.52 -18.86
CA GLY A 56 4.59 -16.43 -19.23
C GLY A 56 3.19 -15.88 -18.93
N PRO A 57 2.14 -16.72 -19.00
CA PRO A 57 0.76 -16.31 -18.79
C PRO A 57 0.51 -15.88 -17.34
N VAL A 58 -0.41 -14.93 -17.15
CA VAL A 58 -0.82 -14.48 -15.80
C VAL A 58 -1.68 -15.57 -15.14
N PRO A 59 -1.27 -16.14 -14.00
CA PRO A 59 -2.03 -17.19 -13.34
C PRO A 59 -3.33 -16.63 -12.73
N LEU A 60 -4.43 -17.36 -12.93
CA LEU A 60 -5.71 -17.05 -12.27
C LEU A 60 -5.74 -17.70 -10.89
N THR A 61 -5.75 -16.88 -9.83
CA THR A 61 -5.88 -17.38 -8.45
C THR A 61 -7.35 -17.34 -8.02
N LEU A 62 -7.94 -18.52 -7.82
CA LEU A 62 -9.34 -18.66 -7.37
C LEU A 62 -9.47 -18.76 -5.84
N ALA A 63 -8.36 -18.89 -5.12
CA ALA A 63 -8.34 -18.89 -3.67
C ALA A 63 -8.26 -17.45 -3.12
N PRO A 64 -8.88 -17.14 -1.97
CA PRO A 64 -8.77 -15.80 -1.41
C PRO A 64 -7.35 -15.54 -0.88
N VAL A 65 -6.78 -14.39 -1.22
CA VAL A 65 -5.43 -13.98 -0.78
C VAL A 65 -5.38 -13.92 0.75
N ARG A 66 -4.53 -14.75 1.35
CA ARG A 66 -4.21 -14.70 2.78
C ARG A 66 -2.94 -13.88 2.97
N ARG A 67 -2.92 -13.03 3.99
CA ARG A 67 -1.78 -12.19 4.35
C ARG A 67 -1.48 -12.37 5.82
N ASP A 68 -0.24 -12.68 6.11
CA ASP A 68 0.26 -12.77 7.48
C ASP A 68 0.70 -11.38 7.91
N LEU A 69 -0.25 -10.63 8.48
CA LEU A 69 -0.04 -9.26 8.91
C LEU A 69 0.12 -9.20 10.43
N ALA A 70 1.17 -8.51 10.88
CA ALA A 70 1.33 -8.12 12.27
C ALA A 70 0.44 -6.91 12.59
N CYS A 71 -0.22 -6.94 13.75
CA CYS A 71 -0.98 -5.80 14.23
C CYS A 71 -0.04 -4.60 14.52
N PRO A 72 -0.28 -3.41 13.94
CA PRO A 72 0.59 -2.25 14.16
C PRO A 72 0.54 -1.71 15.60
N ARG A 73 -0.44 -2.13 16.40
CA ARG A 73 -0.62 -1.70 17.79
C ARG A 73 0.05 -2.63 18.80
N CYS A 74 -0.15 -3.94 18.71
CA CYS A 74 0.37 -4.91 19.70
C CYS A 74 1.43 -5.87 19.14
N GLY A 75 1.70 -5.85 17.83
CA GLY A 75 2.68 -6.73 17.19
C GLY A 75 2.24 -8.17 16.98
N ALA A 76 1.08 -8.59 17.50
CA ALA A 76 0.59 -9.96 17.34
C ALA A 76 0.31 -10.29 15.87
N GLU A 77 0.66 -11.52 15.48
CA GLU A 77 0.28 -12.13 14.21
C GLU A 77 -1.18 -12.63 14.28
N GLY A 78 -1.75 -12.98 13.13
CA GLY A 78 -3.13 -13.46 13.05
C GLY A 78 -4.15 -12.31 13.01
N ALA A 79 -4.25 -11.67 11.85
CA ALA A 79 -5.27 -10.68 11.57
C ALA A 79 -6.33 -11.24 10.63
N LEU A 80 -7.60 -10.93 10.91
CA LEU A 80 -8.73 -11.33 10.07
C LEU A 80 -9.15 -10.15 9.20
N GLN A 81 -9.19 -10.35 7.88
CA GLN A 81 -9.70 -9.34 6.98
C GLN A 81 -11.22 -9.19 7.18
N THR A 82 -11.67 -7.99 7.51
CA THR A 82 -13.10 -7.67 7.70
C THR A 82 -13.70 -7.02 6.46
N ALA A 83 -12.90 -6.28 5.69
CA ALA A 83 -13.32 -5.71 4.41
C ALA A 83 -12.16 -5.70 3.41
N ALA A 84 -12.45 -6.07 2.16
CA ALA A 84 -11.46 -6.04 1.07
C ALA A 84 -11.04 -4.62 0.69
N PHE A 85 -11.84 -3.61 1.05
CA PHE A 85 -11.60 -2.21 0.78
C PHE A 85 -11.91 -1.38 2.03
N SER A 86 -11.13 -0.34 2.27
CA SER A 86 -11.41 0.69 3.29
C SER A 86 -11.74 2.01 2.58
N ALA A 87 -11.34 3.15 3.15
CA ALA A 87 -11.51 4.48 2.57
C ALA A 87 -10.91 4.63 1.15
N THR A 88 -9.98 3.76 0.77
CA THR A 88 -9.43 3.70 -0.59
C THR A 88 -9.32 2.25 -1.08
N ALA A 89 -9.30 2.06 -2.40
CA ALA A 89 -9.18 0.74 -3.01
C ALA A 89 -7.82 0.07 -2.74
N CYS A 90 -6.75 0.86 -2.50
CA CYS A 90 -5.44 0.34 -2.13
C CYS A 90 -5.36 -0.11 -0.66
N LYS A 91 -6.36 0.21 0.17
CA LYS A 91 -6.42 -0.19 1.56
C LYS A 91 -7.42 -1.34 1.76
N ALA A 92 -7.16 -2.19 2.74
CA ALA A 92 -8.10 -3.19 3.25
C ALA A 92 -8.22 -3.04 4.77
N LEU A 93 -9.35 -3.46 5.33
CA LEU A 93 -9.59 -3.39 6.78
C LEU A 93 -9.41 -4.77 7.42
N TYR A 94 -8.68 -4.79 8.52
CA TYR A 94 -8.37 -5.98 9.30
C TYR A 94 -8.76 -5.78 10.75
N ARG A 95 -8.96 -6.87 11.47
CA ARG A 95 -9.11 -6.91 12.93
C ARG A 95 -8.08 -7.88 13.52
N CYS A 96 -7.34 -7.43 14.53
CA CYS A 96 -6.39 -8.28 15.23
C CYS A 96 -7.13 -9.36 16.05
N ALA A 97 -6.70 -10.63 15.95
CA ALA A 97 -7.29 -11.70 16.76
C ALA A 97 -6.88 -11.62 18.24
N ALA A 98 -5.72 -11.05 18.56
CA ALA A 98 -5.21 -10.97 19.93
C ALA A 98 -5.80 -9.79 20.72
N CYS A 99 -5.72 -8.55 20.22
CA CYS A 99 -6.21 -7.37 20.93
C CYS A 99 -7.60 -6.89 20.47
N GLY A 100 -8.15 -7.43 19.37
CA GLY A 100 -9.47 -7.08 18.87
C GLY A 100 -9.56 -5.75 18.12
N GLU A 101 -8.48 -4.98 18.05
CA GLU A 101 -8.44 -3.65 17.43
C GLU A 101 -8.50 -3.73 15.89
N PRO A 102 -9.27 -2.84 15.24
CA PRO A 102 -9.27 -2.71 13.79
C PRO A 102 -8.04 -1.91 13.31
N PHE A 103 -7.53 -2.24 12.12
CA PHE A 103 -6.47 -1.48 11.48
C PHE A 103 -6.55 -1.58 9.95
N GLU A 104 -6.01 -0.57 9.27
CA GLU A 104 -5.89 -0.58 7.81
C GLU A 104 -4.59 -1.26 7.36
N TYR A 105 -4.64 -1.91 6.21
CA TYR A 105 -3.49 -2.48 5.52
C TYR A 105 -3.39 -1.89 4.12
N ILE A 106 -2.20 -1.44 3.72
CA ILE A 106 -1.94 -1.03 2.33
C ILE A 106 -1.56 -2.27 1.52
N LYS A 107 -2.28 -2.54 0.43
CA LYS A 107 -2.02 -3.70 -0.43
C LYS A 107 -0.72 -3.55 -1.20
N GLU A 108 0.01 -4.65 -1.26
CA GLU A 108 1.13 -4.88 -2.13
C GLU A 108 0.69 -4.99 -3.59
N ILE A 109 1.37 -4.26 -4.46
CA ILE A 109 1.21 -4.26 -5.92
C ILE A 109 2.59 -4.13 -6.56
#